data_AF-A0A7J6RNI5-F1
#
_entry.id   AF-A0A7J6RNI5-F1
#
_cell.length_a   1.000
_cell.length_b   1.000
_cell.length_c   1.000
_cell.angle_alpha   90.00
_cell.angle_beta   90.00
_cell.angle_gamma   90.00
#
_symmetry.space_group_name_H-M   'P 1'
#
loop_
_entity.id
_entity.type
_entity.pdbx_description
1 polymer ?
#
loop_
_entity_poly.entity_id
_entity_poly.type
_entity_poly.pdbx_seq_one_letter_code
_entity_poly.pdbx_strand_id
1 'polypeptide(L)'
;YIYGAGVHWYGFDQVYNLERFKAKYGTKYALLGTEASTCNWDTFFFNTPWKRAARYVHGVIVDFMHGGATGWVDWNLLLDQLAAHDNRGGPNHAGNNCFAHIHIDNASQLMIHPSYYAFGHITKFVAPGARMVTSLSVSESRLSSIFTIDTLEAMAFVNEAKTELDVIVLSSQEDDISDLIIEVQLPGGQYQTIHVGKVPGYSVTTVVLPGTFSG
;
A
#
# COMPACT_ATOMS: atom_id res chain seq x y z
N TYR A 1 -27.41 -9.54 -7.63
CA TYR A 1 -27.36 -8.08 -7.87
C TYR A 1 -26.13 -7.42 -7.23
N ILE A 2 -25.69 -7.82 -6.02
CA ILE A 2 -24.48 -7.26 -5.39
C ILE A 2 -23.24 -8.06 -5.81
N TYR A 3 -22.21 -7.38 -6.33
CA TYR A 3 -20.92 -7.98 -6.69
C TYR A 3 -19.91 -7.96 -5.54
N GLY A 4 -19.93 -6.90 -4.71
CA GLY A 4 -18.92 -6.69 -3.67
C GLY A 4 -19.29 -5.59 -2.68
N ALA A 5 -18.34 -5.27 -1.82
CA ALA A 5 -18.39 -4.18 -0.85
C ALA A 5 -17.26 -3.16 -1.12
N GLY A 6 -17.56 -1.89 -0.89
CA GLY A 6 -16.56 -0.81 -0.84
C GLY A 6 -16.17 -0.50 0.60
N VAL A 7 -14.89 -0.20 0.83
CA VAL A 7 -14.36 0.27 2.11
C VAL A 7 -13.51 1.52 1.91
N HIS A 8 -13.52 2.40 2.92
CA HIS A 8 -12.75 3.63 2.92
C HIS A 8 -11.63 3.54 3.96
N TRP A 9 -10.52 4.21 3.72
CA TRP A 9 -9.36 4.24 4.61
C TRP A 9 -9.04 5.68 5.06
N TYR A 10 -9.34 5.97 6.33
CA TYR A 10 -9.25 7.32 6.91
C TYR A 10 -8.67 7.37 8.33
N GLY A 11 -8.40 6.21 8.90
CA GLY A 11 -8.02 6.10 10.29
C GLY A 11 -7.10 4.91 10.48
N PHE A 12 -7.24 4.26 11.62
CA PHE A 12 -6.38 3.14 11.96
C PHE A 12 -6.85 1.83 11.35
N ASP A 13 -5.90 0.88 11.23
CA ASP A 13 -6.13 -0.39 10.57
C ASP A 13 -7.28 -1.16 11.20
N GLN A 14 -8.15 -1.67 10.34
CA GLN A 14 -9.33 -2.43 10.75
C GLN A 14 -9.12 -3.93 10.50
N VAL A 15 -7.90 -4.44 10.77
CA VAL A 15 -7.46 -5.81 10.47
C VAL A 15 -8.51 -6.85 10.88
N TYR A 16 -9.01 -6.79 12.11
CA TYR A 16 -10.03 -7.71 12.60
C TYR A 16 -11.31 -7.71 11.74
N ASN A 17 -11.79 -6.53 11.34
CA ASN A 17 -13.01 -6.41 10.54
C ASN A 17 -12.78 -6.87 9.09
N LEU A 18 -11.61 -6.56 8.54
CA LEU A 18 -11.16 -6.99 7.21
C LEU A 18 -11.06 -8.52 7.14
N GLU A 19 -10.39 -9.16 8.10
CA GLU A 19 -10.27 -10.62 8.17
C GLU A 19 -11.62 -11.29 8.39
N ARG A 20 -12.48 -10.71 9.24
CA ARG A 20 -13.84 -11.21 9.46
C ARG A 20 -14.69 -11.14 8.18
N PHE A 21 -14.56 -10.06 7.40
CA PHE A 21 -15.21 -9.95 6.09
C PHE A 21 -14.66 -11.01 5.14
N LYS A 22 -13.33 -11.09 4.99
CA LYS A 22 -12.65 -12.05 4.10
C LYS A 22 -13.06 -13.49 4.41
N ALA A 23 -13.03 -13.88 5.69
CA ALA A 23 -13.39 -15.23 6.12
C ALA A 23 -14.87 -15.57 5.86
N LYS A 24 -15.77 -14.61 6.05
CA LYS A 24 -17.22 -14.84 5.92
C LYS A 24 -17.73 -14.70 4.48
N TYR A 25 -17.12 -13.82 3.70
CA TYR A 25 -17.68 -13.31 2.45
C TYR A 25 -16.71 -13.30 1.27
N GLY A 26 -15.40 -13.45 1.49
CA GLY A 26 -14.37 -13.24 0.47
C GLY A 26 -14.40 -14.23 -0.70
N THR A 27 -15.06 -15.39 -0.55
CA THR A 27 -15.28 -16.34 -1.66
C THR A 27 -16.47 -15.98 -2.55
N LYS A 28 -17.34 -15.05 -2.11
CA LYS A 28 -18.59 -14.70 -2.78
C LYS A 28 -18.65 -13.24 -3.25
N TYR A 29 -18.03 -12.34 -2.50
CA TYR A 29 -18.10 -10.90 -2.73
C TYR A 29 -16.71 -10.30 -2.81
N ALA A 30 -16.49 -9.46 -3.81
CA ALA A 30 -15.27 -8.67 -3.91
C ALA A 30 -15.22 -7.60 -2.81
N LEU A 31 -14.01 -7.21 -2.42
CA LEU A 31 -13.75 -6.04 -1.60
C LEU A 31 -12.94 -5.03 -2.41
N LEU A 32 -13.32 -3.76 -2.38
CA LEU A 32 -12.63 -2.67 -3.05
C LEU A 32 -12.36 -1.53 -2.06
N GLY A 33 -11.11 -1.13 -1.91
CA GLY A 33 -10.76 0.14 -1.27
C GLY A 33 -11.19 1.27 -2.20
N THR A 34 -12.36 1.86 -1.98
CA THR A 34 -12.96 2.81 -2.92
C THR A 34 -12.45 4.23 -2.74
N GLU A 35 -11.82 4.52 -1.60
CA GLU A 35 -11.42 5.86 -1.23
C GLU A 35 -10.44 5.82 -0.06
N ALA A 36 -9.39 6.63 -0.14
CA ALA A 36 -8.40 6.73 0.93
C ALA A 36 -7.71 8.09 0.94
N SER A 37 -7.46 8.65 2.11
CA SER A 37 -6.69 9.87 2.24
C SER A 37 -6.13 10.04 3.65
N THR A 38 -5.05 10.82 3.77
CA THR A 38 -4.58 11.32 5.06
C THR A 38 -5.11 12.74 5.28
N CYS A 39 -5.96 12.92 6.28
CA CYS A 39 -6.60 14.19 6.61
C CYS A 39 -6.11 14.71 7.98
N ASN A 40 -6.63 15.86 8.44
CA ASN A 40 -6.13 16.63 9.58
C ASN A 40 -5.76 15.85 10.86
N TRP A 41 -6.43 14.75 11.19
CA TRP A 41 -6.12 13.97 12.40
C TRP A 41 -4.92 13.04 12.20
N ASP A 42 -4.75 12.51 10.98
CA ASP A 42 -3.64 11.63 10.61
C ASP A 42 -2.31 12.38 10.55
N THR A 43 -2.33 13.67 10.25
CA THR A 43 -1.10 14.48 10.12
C THR A 43 -0.34 14.58 11.43
N PHE A 44 -0.97 14.34 12.59
CA PHE A 44 -0.30 14.30 13.89
C PHE A 44 0.69 13.13 13.98
N PHE A 45 0.26 11.92 13.60
CA PHE A 45 1.08 10.71 13.66
C PHE A 45 2.00 10.58 12.44
N PHE A 46 1.50 10.98 11.26
CA PHE A 46 2.17 10.87 9.97
C PHE A 46 2.56 12.26 9.44
N ASN A 47 3.35 12.97 10.24
CA ASN A 47 3.71 14.37 10.01
C ASN A 47 4.84 14.59 8.99
N THR A 48 5.66 13.59 8.69
CA THR A 48 6.74 13.68 7.71
C THR A 48 6.33 13.15 6.33
N PRO A 49 6.95 13.62 5.23
CA PRO A 49 6.69 13.07 3.89
C PRO A 49 6.88 11.55 3.79
N TRP A 50 7.92 11.01 4.44
CA TRP A 50 8.17 9.57 4.47
C TRP A 50 7.08 8.80 5.24
N LYS A 51 6.74 9.25 6.46
CA LYS A 51 5.70 8.58 7.26
C LYS A 51 4.37 8.48 6.52
N ARG A 52 3.98 9.51 5.75
CA ARG A 52 2.79 9.43 4.89
C ARG A 52 2.95 8.42 3.76
N ALA A 53 4.10 8.43 3.08
CA ALA A 53 4.37 7.48 2.01
C ALA A 53 4.29 6.02 2.49
N ALA A 54 4.93 5.71 3.61
CA ALA A 54 4.87 4.40 4.24
C ALA A 54 3.44 4.03 4.65
N ARG A 55 2.68 4.98 5.22
CA ARG A 55 1.28 4.78 5.63
C ARG A 55 0.38 4.34 4.46
N TYR A 56 0.54 4.94 3.29
CA TYR A 56 -0.23 4.56 2.10
C TYR A 56 0.10 3.13 1.64
N VAL A 57 1.39 2.78 1.55
CA VAL A 57 1.81 1.42 1.15
C VAL A 57 1.34 0.39 2.18
N HIS A 58 1.49 0.68 3.46
CA HIS A 58 0.99 -0.15 4.57
C HIS A 58 -0.52 -0.37 4.45
N GLY A 59 -1.31 0.68 4.25
CA GLY A 59 -2.77 0.57 4.10
C GLY A 59 -3.18 -0.35 2.94
N VAL A 60 -2.51 -0.26 1.79
CA VAL A 60 -2.73 -1.19 0.67
C VAL A 60 -2.39 -2.62 1.07
N ILE A 61 -1.21 -2.85 1.68
CA ILE A 61 -0.81 -4.19 2.14
C ILE A 61 -1.86 -4.75 3.11
N VAL A 62 -2.36 -3.94 4.05
CA VAL A 62 -3.36 -4.37 5.02
C VAL A 62 -4.67 -4.77 4.35
N ASP A 63 -5.22 -3.91 3.48
CA ASP A 63 -6.49 -4.18 2.80
C ASP A 63 -6.41 -5.41 1.89
N PHE A 64 -5.29 -5.61 1.21
CA PHE A 64 -5.05 -6.76 0.35
C PHE A 64 -4.81 -8.04 1.15
N MET A 65 -3.80 -8.06 2.02
CA MET A 65 -3.39 -9.27 2.75
C MET A 65 -4.43 -9.71 3.78
N HIS A 66 -5.00 -8.78 4.56
CA HIS A 66 -5.98 -9.10 5.60
C HIS A 66 -7.42 -9.05 5.10
N GLY A 67 -7.75 -8.11 4.20
CA GLY A 67 -9.12 -7.94 3.67
C GLY A 67 -9.44 -8.75 2.42
N GLY A 68 -8.42 -9.17 1.66
CA GLY A 68 -8.64 -9.76 0.35
C GLY A 68 -9.18 -8.74 -0.65
N ALA A 69 -8.79 -7.46 -0.50
CA ALA A 69 -9.13 -6.42 -1.45
C ALA A 69 -8.64 -6.76 -2.86
N THR A 70 -9.40 -6.32 -3.85
CA THR A 70 -9.17 -6.57 -5.28
C THR A 70 -8.77 -5.30 -6.03
N GLY A 71 -8.67 -4.18 -5.31
CA GLY A 71 -8.30 -2.87 -5.83
C GLY A 71 -8.28 -1.84 -4.72
N TRP A 72 -7.66 -0.69 -5.00
CA TRP A 72 -7.55 0.43 -4.07
C TRP A 72 -7.49 1.75 -4.83
N VAL A 73 -8.19 2.77 -4.34
CA VAL A 73 -8.37 4.05 -5.00
C VAL A 73 -8.05 5.17 -3.99
N ASP A 74 -7.03 5.97 -4.29
CA ASP A 74 -6.73 7.22 -3.56
C ASP A 74 -7.84 8.26 -3.81
N TRP A 75 -7.98 9.23 -2.92
CA TRP A 75 -9.09 10.18 -2.96
C TRP A 75 -8.90 11.28 -4.00
N ASN A 76 -8.08 12.29 -3.72
CA ASN A 76 -7.85 13.41 -4.63
C ASN A 76 -6.55 13.22 -5.39
N LEU A 77 -6.63 13.19 -6.73
CA LEU A 77 -5.44 13.09 -7.58
C LEU A 77 -4.52 14.32 -7.48
N LEU A 78 -5.10 15.48 -7.20
CA LEU A 78 -4.41 16.77 -7.19
C LEU A 78 -5.12 17.75 -6.26
N LEU A 79 -4.36 18.45 -5.42
CA LEU A 79 -4.88 19.52 -4.56
C LEU A 79 -3.97 20.76 -4.58
N ASP A 80 -4.47 21.90 -4.14
CA ASP A 80 -3.68 23.13 -4.04
C ASP A 80 -2.71 23.12 -2.83
N GLN A 81 -1.76 24.06 -2.81
CA GLN A 81 -0.68 24.15 -1.82
C GLN A 81 -1.09 24.72 -0.47
N LEU A 82 -0.32 24.28 0.54
CA LEU A 82 -0.05 24.88 1.85
C LEU A 82 -0.45 26.36 2.00
N ALA A 83 -1.48 26.63 2.80
CA ALA A 83 -1.47 27.83 3.63
C ALA A 83 -0.78 27.48 4.96
N ALA A 84 0.22 28.28 5.31
CA ALA A 84 1.12 28.36 6.47
C ALA A 84 0.90 27.54 7.77
N HIS A 85 -0.26 26.94 8.02
CA HIS A 85 -0.55 26.14 9.21
C HIS A 85 -1.29 24.85 8.85
N ASP A 86 -0.58 23.74 9.10
CA ASP A 86 -1.04 22.40 9.53
C ASP A 86 -1.95 21.59 8.60
N ASN A 87 -2.68 22.22 7.67
CA ASN A 87 -3.65 21.57 6.78
C ASN A 87 -3.33 21.88 5.32
N ARG A 88 -2.65 20.93 4.67
CA ARG A 88 -2.43 20.94 3.22
C ARG A 88 -3.67 20.47 2.48
N GLY A 89 -3.88 21.02 1.30
CA GLY A 89 -4.88 20.56 0.34
C GLY A 89 -6.18 21.33 0.38
N GLY A 90 -6.92 21.23 -0.72
CA GLY A 90 -8.08 22.07 -1.05
C GLY A 90 -8.12 22.35 -2.56
N PRO A 91 -9.07 23.17 -3.04
CA PRO A 91 -10.11 23.84 -2.25
C PRO A 91 -11.15 22.84 -1.72
N ASN A 92 -11.68 23.12 -0.52
CA ASN A 92 -12.82 22.41 0.02
C ASN A 92 -13.80 23.42 0.62
N HIS A 93 -15.07 23.41 0.19
CA HIS A 93 -16.07 24.41 0.59
C HIS A 93 -16.41 24.38 2.09
N ALA A 94 -16.16 23.27 2.78
CA ALA A 94 -16.39 23.09 4.20
C ALA A 94 -15.09 23.16 5.03
N GLY A 95 -13.96 23.48 4.41
CA GLY A 95 -12.65 23.50 5.06
C GLY A 95 -12.12 22.12 5.45
N ASN A 96 -12.71 21.03 4.92
CA ASN A 96 -12.25 19.66 5.15
C ASN A 96 -11.07 19.32 4.23
N ASN A 97 -9.92 19.90 4.55
CA ASN A 97 -8.70 19.74 3.77
C ASN A 97 -8.02 18.40 4.08
N CYS A 98 -7.45 17.77 3.05
CA CYS A 98 -6.74 16.51 3.15
C CYS A 98 -5.52 16.52 2.23
N PHE A 99 -4.67 15.51 2.37
CA PHE A 99 -3.51 15.32 1.54
C PHE A 99 -3.84 14.66 0.19
N ALA A 100 -3.08 15.02 -0.84
CA ALA A 100 -3.00 14.32 -2.12
C ALA A 100 -1.54 13.97 -2.43
N HIS A 101 -1.31 12.93 -3.23
CA HIS A 101 0.04 12.56 -3.67
C HIS A 101 0.74 13.65 -4.49
N ILE A 102 -0.05 14.49 -5.18
CA ILE A 102 0.43 15.61 -5.98
C ILE A 102 -0.31 16.86 -5.51
N HIS A 103 0.45 17.94 -5.34
CA HIS A 103 -0.11 19.27 -5.10
C HIS A 103 0.34 20.27 -6.17
N ILE A 104 -0.41 21.34 -6.41
CA ILE A 104 0.03 22.51 -7.19
C ILE A 104 0.42 23.63 -6.23
N ASP A 105 1.53 24.32 -6.47
CA ASP A 105 1.95 25.49 -5.70
C ASP A 105 1.36 26.82 -6.20
N ASN A 106 1.52 27.89 -5.41
CA ASN A 106 1.03 29.22 -5.79
C ASN A 106 1.66 29.77 -7.08
N ALA A 107 2.78 29.18 -7.55
CA ALA A 107 3.44 29.49 -8.81
C ALA A 107 3.04 28.51 -9.94
N SER A 108 1.96 27.74 -9.74
CA SER A 108 1.44 26.73 -10.67
C SER A 108 2.43 25.60 -11.00
N GLN A 109 3.35 25.28 -10.07
CA GLN A 109 4.28 24.15 -10.20
C GLN A 109 3.74 22.91 -9.49
N LEU A 110 3.99 21.74 -10.08
CA LEU A 110 3.65 20.46 -9.46
C LEU A 110 4.64 20.12 -8.34
N MET A 111 4.12 19.91 -7.14
CA MET A 111 4.81 19.31 -6.02
C MET A 111 4.40 17.83 -5.94
N ILE A 112 5.32 16.95 -6.32
CA ILE A 112 5.11 15.50 -6.25
C ILE A 112 5.69 14.99 -4.93
N HIS A 113 4.86 14.40 -4.07
CA HIS A 113 5.30 13.91 -2.78
C HIS A 113 5.90 12.50 -2.86
N PRO A 114 6.77 12.10 -1.91
CA PRO A 114 7.31 10.74 -1.84
C PRO A 114 6.26 9.64 -1.90
N SER A 115 5.06 9.90 -1.37
CA SER A 115 3.92 8.98 -1.43
C SER A 115 3.49 8.64 -2.86
N TYR A 116 3.63 9.56 -3.83
CA TYR A 116 3.36 9.27 -5.24
C TYR A 116 4.26 8.16 -5.77
N TYR A 117 5.57 8.25 -5.47
CA TYR A 117 6.55 7.25 -5.89
C TYR A 117 6.37 5.93 -5.13
N ALA A 118 6.15 5.99 -3.82
CA ALA A 118 5.87 4.82 -2.98
C ALA A 118 4.62 4.06 -3.45
N PHE A 119 3.53 4.76 -3.73
CA PHE A 119 2.32 4.16 -4.31
C PHE A 119 2.57 3.68 -5.75
N GLY A 120 3.50 4.32 -6.47
CA GLY A 120 4.03 3.89 -7.76
C GLY A 120 4.66 2.49 -7.76
N HIS A 121 5.29 2.06 -6.66
CA HIS A 121 5.82 0.69 -6.52
C HIS A 121 4.75 -0.39 -6.62
N ILE A 122 3.49 -0.03 -6.41
CA ILE A 122 2.33 -0.92 -6.56
C ILE A 122 1.68 -0.67 -7.91
N THR A 123 1.22 0.56 -8.16
CA THR A 123 0.38 0.91 -9.33
C THR A 123 1.09 0.76 -10.68
N LYS A 124 2.41 0.91 -10.73
CA LYS A 124 3.19 0.72 -11.98
C LYS A 124 3.43 -0.76 -12.30
N PHE A 125 3.60 -1.58 -11.28
CA PHE A 125 4.07 -2.95 -11.41
C PHE A 125 2.89 -3.93 -11.44
N VAL A 126 1.95 -3.82 -10.51
CA VAL A 126 0.78 -4.70 -10.43
C VAL A 126 -0.26 -4.30 -11.49
N ALA A 127 -0.39 -5.12 -12.53
CA ALA A 127 -1.33 -4.86 -13.63
C ALA A 127 -2.77 -5.30 -13.29
N PRO A 128 -3.80 -4.72 -13.93
CA PRO A 128 -5.16 -5.27 -13.86
C PRO A 128 -5.18 -6.76 -14.22
N GLY A 129 -5.83 -7.57 -13.39
CA GLY A 129 -5.87 -9.03 -13.55
C GLY A 129 -4.73 -9.78 -12.87
N ALA A 130 -3.72 -9.10 -12.33
CA ALA A 130 -2.71 -9.74 -11.49
C ALA A 130 -3.37 -10.37 -10.25
N ARG A 131 -2.85 -11.53 -9.84
CA ARG A 131 -3.42 -12.31 -8.74
C ARG A 131 -2.51 -12.27 -7.54
N MET A 132 -3.03 -11.76 -6.43
CA MET A 132 -2.30 -11.70 -5.17
C MET A 132 -1.95 -13.11 -4.67
N VAL A 133 -0.73 -13.27 -4.18
CA VAL A 133 -0.32 -14.46 -3.44
C VAL A 133 -0.66 -14.28 -1.97
N THR A 134 -1.45 -15.19 -1.41
CA THR A 134 -1.98 -15.07 -0.04
C THR A 134 -1.09 -15.67 1.04
N SER A 135 -0.03 -16.39 0.65
CA SER A 135 0.86 -17.12 1.54
C SER A 135 2.29 -16.67 1.25
N LEU A 136 2.79 -15.80 2.13
CA LEU A 136 4.09 -15.15 2.03
C LEU A 136 4.73 -15.13 3.41
N SER A 137 6.01 -15.48 3.49
CA SER A 137 6.81 -15.44 4.72
C SER A 137 8.00 -14.51 4.54
N VAL A 138 8.23 -13.62 5.51
CA VAL A 138 9.34 -12.65 5.54
C VAL A 138 10.23 -13.00 6.71
N SER A 139 11.52 -13.26 6.45
CA SER A 139 12.46 -13.78 7.46
C SER A 139 12.70 -12.86 8.66
N GLU A 140 12.33 -11.58 8.57
CA GLU A 140 12.55 -10.56 9.60
C GLU A 140 11.29 -9.71 9.90
N SER A 141 10.08 -10.26 9.71
CA SER A 141 8.84 -9.49 9.94
C SER A 141 8.76 -8.95 11.37
N ARG A 142 8.43 -7.66 11.52
CA ARG A 142 8.17 -7.01 12.81
C ARG A 142 6.73 -6.52 12.89
N LEU A 143 6.08 -6.77 14.03
CA LEU A 143 4.77 -6.19 14.35
C LEU A 143 4.97 -4.76 14.84
N SER A 144 4.20 -3.82 14.30
CA SER A 144 4.24 -2.42 14.70
C SER A 144 3.02 -2.00 15.52
N SER A 145 3.19 -0.89 16.24
CA SER A 145 2.09 -0.12 16.81
C SER A 145 1.36 0.64 15.71
N ILE A 146 0.03 0.72 15.84
CA ILE A 146 -0.88 1.42 14.93
C ILE A 146 -0.55 2.92 14.76
N PHE A 147 0.26 3.48 15.66
CA PHE A 147 0.65 4.89 15.67
C PHE A 147 2.03 5.17 15.04
N THR A 148 2.86 4.15 14.85
CA THR A 148 4.28 4.34 14.52
C THR A 148 4.79 3.27 13.55
N ILE A 149 4.07 3.04 12.45
CA ILE A 149 4.40 2.07 11.37
C ILE A 149 5.93 1.89 11.27
N ASP A 150 6.40 0.78 11.85
CA ASP A 150 7.79 0.36 12.08
C ASP A 150 7.80 -1.15 11.83
N THR A 151 7.66 -1.46 10.56
CA THR A 151 7.32 -2.75 9.99
C THR A 151 8.28 -3.08 8.86
N LEU A 152 8.45 -4.39 8.68
CA LEU A 152 8.94 -4.97 7.43
C LEU A 152 7.79 -5.82 6.88
N GLU A 153 7.19 -5.35 5.80
CA GLU A 153 6.01 -5.95 5.19
C GLU A 153 6.25 -6.22 3.71
N ALA A 154 5.58 -7.24 3.19
CA ALA A 154 5.61 -7.52 1.78
C ALA A 154 4.28 -8.08 1.27
N MET A 155 4.04 -7.85 -0.01
CA MET A 155 2.97 -8.49 -0.77
C MET A 155 3.48 -8.88 -2.14
N ALA A 156 2.94 -9.97 -2.68
CA ALA A 156 3.35 -10.50 -3.97
C ALA A 156 2.16 -10.73 -4.90
N PHE A 157 2.38 -10.56 -6.19
CA PHE A 157 1.37 -10.73 -7.24
C PHE A 157 1.93 -11.54 -8.41
N VAL A 158 1.22 -12.59 -8.79
CA VAL A 158 1.44 -13.24 -10.08
C VAL A 158 0.80 -12.39 -11.16
N ASN A 159 1.63 -11.84 -12.04
CA ASN A 159 1.21 -10.94 -13.11
C ASN A 159 1.30 -11.66 -14.45
N GLU A 160 0.26 -12.43 -14.77
CA GLU A 160 0.22 -13.28 -15.96
C GLU A 160 0.34 -12.49 -17.26
N ALA A 161 -0.24 -11.29 -17.31
CA ALA A 161 -0.19 -10.42 -18.49
C ALA A 161 1.23 -9.94 -18.83
N LYS A 162 2.08 -9.81 -17.82
CA LYS A 162 3.49 -9.40 -17.96
C LYS A 162 4.47 -10.56 -17.82
N THR A 163 3.98 -11.77 -17.57
CA THR A 163 4.80 -12.97 -17.31
C THR A 163 5.86 -12.71 -16.23
N GLU A 164 5.41 -12.22 -15.08
CA GLU A 164 6.28 -11.92 -13.94
C GLU A 164 5.62 -12.19 -12.59
N LEU A 165 6.45 -12.35 -11.56
CA LEU A 165 6.06 -12.28 -10.15
C LEU A 165 6.58 -10.96 -9.60
N ASP A 166 5.65 -10.10 -9.18
CA ASP A 166 5.94 -8.80 -8.58
C ASP A 166 5.93 -8.93 -7.06
N VAL A 167 6.99 -8.51 -6.38
CA VAL A 167 7.06 -8.45 -4.92
C VAL A 167 7.35 -7.04 -4.47
N ILE A 168 6.43 -6.47 -3.69
CA ILE A 168 6.55 -5.15 -3.10
C ILE A 168 6.92 -5.34 -1.64
N VAL A 169 8.00 -4.69 -1.22
CA VAL A 169 8.51 -4.71 0.16
C VAL A 169 8.47 -3.29 0.72
N LEU A 170 7.84 -3.11 1.87
CA LEU A 170 7.87 -1.90 2.68
C LEU A 170 8.79 -2.13 3.87
N SER A 171 9.86 -1.33 3.97
CA SER A 171 10.68 -1.20 5.18
C SER A 171 10.42 0.17 5.77
N SER A 172 9.69 0.23 6.87
CA SER A 172 9.44 1.48 7.61
C SER A 172 10.31 1.63 8.85
N GLN A 173 11.20 0.68 9.10
CA GLN A 173 12.26 0.72 10.10
C GLN A 173 13.46 1.57 9.66
N GLU A 174 14.25 2.04 10.62
CA GLU A 174 15.46 2.84 10.37
C GLU A 174 16.63 2.00 9.85
N ASP A 175 16.75 0.76 10.33
CA ASP A 175 17.89 -0.10 10.02
C ASP A 175 17.78 -0.73 8.63
N ASP A 176 18.89 -0.70 7.90
CA ASP A 176 19.08 -1.46 6.66
C ASP A 176 19.04 -2.97 6.95
N ILE A 177 18.39 -3.73 6.07
CA ILE A 177 18.46 -5.20 6.01
C ILE A 177 19.51 -5.57 4.97
N SER A 178 20.51 -6.35 5.35
CA SER A 178 21.64 -6.69 4.48
C SER A 178 21.29 -7.70 3.39
N ASP A 179 20.44 -8.68 3.71
CA ASP A 179 20.00 -9.73 2.79
C ASP A 179 18.60 -10.24 3.17
N LEU A 180 17.57 -9.67 2.56
CA LEU A 180 16.18 -10.10 2.79
C LEU A 180 15.82 -11.27 1.87
N ILE A 181 15.27 -12.32 2.48
CA ILE A 181 14.69 -13.48 1.78
C ILE A 181 13.19 -13.52 2.05
N ILE A 182 12.42 -13.68 0.97
CA ILE A 182 10.98 -13.85 1.01
C ILE A 182 10.64 -15.21 0.41
N GLU A 183 9.83 -15.99 1.11
CA GLU A 183 9.26 -17.22 0.58
C GLU A 183 7.81 -16.97 0.18
N VAL A 184 7.51 -17.28 -1.07
CA VAL A 184 6.18 -17.10 -1.65
C VAL A 184 5.64 -18.47 -2.03
N GLN A 185 4.47 -18.83 -1.50
CA GLN A 185 3.79 -20.05 -1.93
C GLN A 185 2.86 -19.71 -3.10
N LEU A 186 3.28 -20.10 -4.28
CA LEU A 186 2.54 -19.92 -5.52
C LEU A 186 1.23 -20.72 -5.52
N PRO A 187 0.29 -20.34 -6.39
CA PRO A 187 -0.84 -21.18 -6.72
C PRO A 187 -0.39 -22.60 -7.10
N GLY A 188 -1.13 -23.64 -6.68
CA GLY A 188 -0.71 -25.03 -6.86
C GLY A 188 0.26 -25.56 -5.79
N GLY A 189 0.68 -24.72 -4.83
CA GLY A 189 1.46 -25.14 -3.66
C GLY A 189 2.97 -25.18 -3.85
N GLN A 190 3.47 -24.76 -5.01
CA GLN A 190 4.90 -24.58 -5.25
C GLN A 190 5.45 -23.41 -4.43
N TYR A 191 6.66 -23.53 -3.91
CA TYR A 191 7.33 -22.44 -3.21
C TYR A 191 8.38 -21.79 -4.11
N GLN A 192 8.42 -20.46 -4.10
CA GLN A 192 9.44 -19.64 -4.73
C GLN A 192 10.19 -18.88 -3.64
N THR A 193 11.50 -19.14 -3.53
CA THR A 193 12.40 -18.34 -2.70
C THR A 193 12.86 -17.13 -3.50
N ILE A 194 12.76 -15.95 -2.90
CA ILE A 194 13.05 -14.67 -3.52
C ILE A 194 14.13 -13.98 -2.70
N HIS A 195 15.30 -13.83 -3.31
CA HIS A 195 16.41 -13.07 -2.75
C HIS A 195 16.21 -11.59 -3.13
N VAL A 196 15.65 -10.82 -2.20
CA VAL A 196 15.50 -9.36 -2.37
C VAL A 196 16.86 -8.68 -2.23
N GLY A 197 17.76 -9.25 -1.42
CA GLY A 197 19.07 -8.68 -1.14
C GLY A 197 18.97 -7.51 -0.16
N LYS A 198 19.83 -6.50 -0.34
CA LYS A 198 19.86 -5.34 0.55
C LYS A 198 18.57 -4.52 0.42
N VAL A 199 17.86 -4.32 1.54
CA VAL A 199 16.70 -3.43 1.64
C VAL A 199 17.05 -2.28 2.58
N PRO A 200 17.17 -1.03 2.08
CA PRO A 200 17.45 0.11 2.94
C PRO A 200 16.34 0.35 3.98
N GLY A 201 16.72 0.90 5.13
CA GLY A 201 15.74 1.48 6.06
C GLY A 201 14.92 2.58 5.38
N TYR A 202 13.68 2.76 5.82
CA TYR A 202 12.76 3.76 5.26
C TYR A 202 12.66 3.70 3.72
N SER A 203 12.36 2.51 3.18
CA SER A 203 12.29 2.27 1.74
C SER A 203 11.05 1.48 1.31
N VAL A 204 10.72 1.63 0.02
CA VAL A 204 9.82 0.72 -0.70
C VAL A 204 10.64 0.12 -1.83
N THR A 205 10.66 -1.20 -1.91
CA THR A 205 11.43 -1.95 -2.91
C THR A 205 10.47 -2.81 -3.72
N THR A 206 10.59 -2.79 -5.06
CA THR A 206 9.87 -3.73 -5.92
C THR A 206 10.86 -4.67 -6.57
N VAL A 207 10.67 -5.97 -6.37
CA VAL A 207 11.40 -7.03 -7.07
C VAL A 207 10.48 -7.58 -8.15
N VAL A 208 10.99 -7.64 -9.38
CA VAL A 208 10.29 -8.21 -10.52
C VAL A 208 11.04 -9.45 -10.96
N LEU A 209 10.39 -10.61 -10.86
CA LEU A 209 10.95 -11.89 -11.30
C LEU A 209 10.26 -12.30 -12.61
N PRO A 210 10.96 -12.26 -13.76
CA PRO A 210 10.38 -12.72 -15.01
C PRO A 210 10.17 -14.24 -14.98
N GLY A 211 9.03 -14.70 -15.47
CA GLY A 211 8.70 -16.11 -15.51
C GLY A 211 7.20 -16.38 -15.57
N THR A 212 6.84 -17.64 -15.80
CA THR A 212 5.45 -18.08 -15.72
C THR A 212 5.24 -18.78 -14.38
N PHE A 213 4.37 -18.22 -13.55
CA PHE A 213 4.12 -18.68 -12.18
C PHE A 213 2.70 -19.27 -12.04
N SER A 214 2.22 -19.90 -13.12
CA SER A 214 0.91 -20.54 -13.19
C SER A 214 0.86 -21.79 -12.33
N GLY A 215 -0.20 -21.93 -11.55
CA GLY A 215 -0.62 -23.17 -10.89
C GLY A 215 -2.13 -23.26 -10.83
#